data_AF-A0A8J8EH04-F1
#
_entry.id   AF-A0A8J8EH04-F1
#
_cell.length_a   1.000
_cell.length_b   1.000
_cell.length_c   1.000
_cell.angle_alpha   90.00
_cell.angle_beta   90.00
_cell.angle_gamma   90.00
#
_symmetry.space_group_name_H-M   'P 1'
#
loop_
_entity.id
_entity.type
_entity.pdbx_description
1 polymer ?
#
loop_
_entity_poly.entity_id
_entity_poly.type
_entity_poly.pdbx_seq_one_letter_code
_entity_poly.pdbx_strand_id
1 'polypeptide(L)'
;MDWKKSLREEGFVEVDGFRIELSLDNTFMDIDYIPRVLFYDPPTGRWHVLRNPIPKGKTLEESWDRAVEVLERILAGDERPILDDDAVAERFVEFLKRLEDSTR
;
A
#
# COMPACT_ATOMS: atom_id res chain seq x y z
N MET A 1 2.30 -12.84 -11.06
CA MET A 1 2.42 -11.38 -11.23
C MET A 1 3.32 -10.88 -10.12
N ASP A 2 4.42 -10.20 -10.43
CA ASP A 2 5.27 -9.61 -9.39
C ASP A 2 4.68 -8.27 -8.93
N TRP A 3 3.81 -8.32 -7.92
CA TRP A 3 3.10 -7.14 -7.41
C TRP A 3 4.04 -6.11 -6.81
N LYS A 4 5.17 -6.55 -6.24
CA LYS A 4 6.19 -5.68 -5.62
C LYS A 4 6.90 -4.86 -6.69
N LYS A 5 7.20 -5.48 -7.84
CA LYS A 5 7.74 -4.78 -9.00
C LYS A 5 6.73 -3.80 -9.60
N SER A 6 5.48 -4.20 -9.78
CA SER A 6 4.42 -3.30 -10.28
C SER A 6 4.24 -2.06 -9.40
N LEU A 7 4.23 -2.21 -8.07
CA LEU A 7 4.17 -1.05 -7.16
C LEU A 7 5.36 -0.10 -7.34
N ARG A 8 6.58 -0.62 -7.54
CA ARG A 8 7.78 0.21 -7.70
C ARG A 8 7.82 0.94 -9.05
N GLU A 9 7.46 0.25 -10.13
CA GLU A 9 7.59 0.78 -11.50
C GLU A 9 6.36 1.58 -11.94
N GLU A 10 5.16 1.09 -11.62
CA GLU A 10 3.89 1.66 -12.08
C GLU A 10 3.21 2.49 -11.00
N GLY A 11 3.61 2.33 -9.73
CA GLY A 11 2.99 3.01 -8.60
C GLY A 11 1.68 2.36 -8.13
N PHE A 12 1.20 1.30 -8.78
CA PHE A 12 -0.02 0.62 -8.36
C PHE A 12 -0.01 -0.88 -8.73
N VAL A 13 -0.95 -1.61 -8.14
CA VAL A 13 -1.32 -2.98 -8.53
C VAL A 13 -2.83 -3.14 -8.39
N GLU A 14 -3.46 -3.80 -9.36
CA GLU A 14 -4.91 -3.95 -9.43
C GLU A 14 -5.30 -5.38 -9.85
N VAL A 15 -6.21 -6.01 -9.09
CA VAL A 15 -6.77 -7.34 -9.38
C VAL A 15 -8.22 -7.40 -8.91
N ASP A 16 -9.12 -7.88 -9.77
CA ASP A 16 -10.57 -8.01 -9.49
C ASP A 16 -11.22 -6.72 -8.95
N GLY A 17 -10.76 -5.58 -9.46
CA GLY A 17 -11.23 -4.25 -9.06
C GLY A 17 -10.66 -3.76 -7.72
N PHE A 18 -9.99 -4.60 -6.92
CA PHE A 18 -9.20 -4.14 -5.79
C PHE A 18 -7.90 -3.51 -6.28
N ARG A 19 -7.46 -2.42 -5.65
CA ARG A 19 -6.25 -1.70 -6.05
C ARG A 19 -5.46 -1.20 -4.86
N ILE A 20 -4.15 -1.39 -4.90
CA ILE A 20 -3.19 -0.69 -4.05
C ILE A 20 -2.46 0.33 -4.90
N GLU A 21 -2.33 1.56 -4.42
CA GLU A 21 -1.63 2.65 -5.10
C GLU A 21 -0.69 3.38 -4.13
N LEU A 22 0.53 3.65 -4.59
CA LEU A 22 1.51 4.47 -3.89
C LEU A 22 1.29 5.92 -4.25
N SER A 23 1.24 6.77 -3.23
CA SER A 23 1.01 8.20 -3.40
C SER A 23 1.96 9.00 -2.52
N LEU A 24 2.09 10.28 -2.83
CA LEU A 24 2.79 11.25 -1.99
C LEU A 24 1.79 12.25 -1.45
N ASP A 25 1.76 12.36 -0.13
CA ASP A 25 1.01 13.40 0.54
C ASP A 25 1.86 14.68 0.60
N ASN A 26 1.36 15.75 -0.01
CA ASN A 26 1.99 17.07 -0.01
C ASN A 26 1.47 17.85 1.20
N THR A 27 2.05 17.61 2.37
CA THR A 27 1.72 18.39 3.56
C THR A 27 2.59 19.66 3.59
N PHE A 28 2.03 20.77 3.12
CA PHE A 28 2.50 22.16 3.27
C PHE A 28 3.94 22.50 2.80
N MET A 29 4.03 23.36 1.77
CA MET A 29 5.22 24.15 1.39
C MET A 29 6.53 23.36 1.23
N ASP A 30 6.60 22.51 0.20
CA ASP A 30 7.83 22.13 -0.52
C ASP A 30 8.97 21.41 0.24
N ILE A 31 8.78 20.93 1.48
CA ILE A 31 9.93 20.40 2.25
C ILE A 31 9.87 18.89 2.49
N ASP A 32 8.70 18.24 2.41
CA ASP A 32 8.60 16.83 2.82
C ASP A 32 7.53 16.03 2.08
N TYR A 33 7.96 15.19 1.13
CA TYR A 33 7.10 14.18 0.52
C TYR A 33 6.90 13.02 1.50
N ILE A 34 5.65 12.80 1.93
CA ILE A 34 5.31 11.68 2.81
C ILE A 34 4.72 10.55 1.97
N PRO A 35 5.39 9.40 1.84
CA PRO A 35 4.82 8.26 1.12
C PRO A 35 3.56 7.75 1.82
N ARG A 36 2.56 7.42 1.00
CA ARG A 36 1.27 6.85 1.41
C ARG A 36 0.96 5.63 0.58
N VAL A 37 0.21 4.72 1.18
CA VAL A 37 -0.46 3.63 0.48
C VAL A 37 -1.96 3.88 0.51
N LEU A 38 -2.58 3.86 -0.66
CA LEU A 38 -4.02 3.96 -0.86
C LEU A 38 -4.55 2.58 -1.25
N PHE A 39 -5.71 2.21 -0.71
CA PHE A 39 -6.39 0.96 -1.01
C PHE A 39 -7.81 1.24 -1.50
N TYR A 40 -8.11 0.88 -2.74
CA TYR A 40 -9.47 0.89 -3.25
C TYR A 40 -10.15 -0.44 -2.91
N ASP A 41 -11.25 -0.36 -2.17
CA ASP A 41 -12.04 -1.51 -1.69
C ASP A 41 -13.40 -1.52 -2.42
N PRO A 42 -13.60 -2.37 -3.46
CA PRO A 42 -14.83 -2.42 -4.23
C PRO A 42 -16.11 -2.62 -3.41
N PRO A 43 -16.14 -3.48 -2.36
CA PRO A 43 -17.29 -3.60 -1.46
C PRO A 43 -17.79 -2.29 -0.86
N THR A 44 -16.88 -1.35 -0.55
CA THR A 44 -17.24 -0.02 -0.04
C THR A 44 -17.30 1.05 -1.13
N GLY A 45 -16.74 0.78 -2.31
CA GLY A 45 -16.68 1.70 -3.45
C GLY A 45 -15.84 2.95 -3.18
N ARG A 46 -14.85 2.85 -2.28
CA ARG A 46 -14.09 3.99 -1.77
C ARG A 46 -12.61 3.66 -1.64
N TRP A 47 -11.81 4.72 -1.64
CA TRP A 47 -10.40 4.69 -1.29
C TRP A 47 -10.21 4.83 0.21
N HIS A 48 -9.31 4.04 0.75
CA HIS A 48 -8.90 4.06 2.15
C HIS A 48 -7.40 4.32 2.23
N VAL A 49 -6.98 5.15 3.19
CA VAL A 49 -5.56 5.46 3.38
C VAL A 49 -5.00 4.52 4.42
N LEU A 50 -3.95 3.77 4.06
CA LEU A 50 -3.18 2.99 5.04
C LEU A 50 -2.40 3.97 5.93
N ARG A 51 -2.77 4.04 7.20
CA ARG A 51 -2.21 5.01 8.16
C ARG A 51 -0.96 4.49 8.87
N ASN A 52 -0.48 3.28 8.52
CA ASN A 52 0.81 2.79 9.00
C ASN A 52 1.92 3.79 8.66
N PRO A 53 2.84 4.05 9.60
CA PRO A 53 3.95 4.98 9.34
C PRO A 53 4.88 4.38 8.28
N ILE A 54 5.06 5.11 7.18
CA ILE A 54 6.00 4.76 6.13
C ILE A 54 7.22 5.68 6.27
N PRO A 55 8.43 5.14 6.57
CA PRO A 55 9.61 5.96 6.69
C PRO A 55 9.94 6.67 5.37
N LYS A 56 10.35 7.93 5.41
CA LYS A 56 10.68 8.73 4.21
C LYS A 56 12.02 8.33 3.60
N GLY A 57 12.03 7.96 2.32
CA GLY A 57 13.27 7.81 1.54
C GLY A 57 13.93 9.15 1.22
N LYS A 58 15.21 9.12 0.88
CA LYS A 58 15.93 10.29 0.31
C LYS A 58 15.55 10.52 -1.16
N THR A 59 14.99 9.49 -1.81
CA THR A 59 14.50 9.52 -3.19
C THR A 59 13.06 9.00 -3.24
N LEU A 60 12.44 9.17 -4.41
CA LEU A 60 11.15 8.57 -4.74
C LEU A 60 11.22 7.05 -4.59
N GLU A 61 12.18 6.43 -5.28
CA GLU A 61 12.39 4.98 -5.28
C GLU A 61 12.57 4.42 -3.86
N GLU A 62 13.42 5.05 -3.04
CA GLU A 62 13.60 4.64 -1.63
C GLU A 62 12.30 4.75 -0.82
N SER A 63 11.44 5.72 -1.14
CA SER A 63 10.15 5.87 -0.45
C SER A 63 9.17 4.76 -0.88
N TRP A 64 9.28 4.26 -2.12
CA TRP A 64 8.41 3.22 -2.66
C TRP A 64 8.85 1.88 -2.10
N ASP A 65 10.17 1.64 -2.03
CA ASP A 65 10.75 0.49 -1.35
C ASP A 65 10.23 0.36 0.08
N ARG A 66 10.28 1.45 0.85
CA ARG A 66 9.81 1.47 2.23
C ARG A 66 8.30 1.27 2.35
N ALA A 67 7.52 1.74 1.39
CA ALA A 67 6.09 1.46 1.33
C ALA A 67 5.85 -0.04 1.09
N VAL A 68 6.57 -0.65 0.14
CA VAL A 68 6.49 -2.10 -0.11
C VAL A 68 6.93 -2.90 1.12
N GLU A 69 8.00 -2.51 1.81
CA GLU A 69 8.45 -3.17 3.05
C GLU A 69 7.37 -3.17 4.15
N VAL A 70 6.58 -2.09 4.27
CA VAL A 70 5.45 -2.04 5.21
C VAL A 70 4.38 -3.07 4.82
N LEU A 71 4.07 -3.18 3.52
CA LEU A 71 3.12 -4.18 3.01
C LEU A 71 3.62 -5.60 3.24
N GLU A 72 4.91 -5.84 3.09
CA GLU A 72 5.53 -7.15 3.37
C GLU A 72 5.43 -7.51 4.86
N ARG A 73 5.69 -6.57 5.78
CA ARG A 73 5.50 -6.81 7.22
C ARG A 73 4.05 -7.09 7.58
N ILE A 74 3.11 -6.39 6.94
CA ILE A 74 1.67 -6.66 7.12
C ILE A 74 1.31 -8.05 6.63
N LEU A 75 1.79 -8.43 5.44
CA LEU A 75 1.55 -9.75 4.85
C LEU A 75 2.16 -10.87 5.71
N ALA A 76 3.33 -10.65 6.29
CA ALA A 76 4.00 -11.58 7.19
C ALA A 76 3.30 -11.71 8.56
N GLY A 77 2.45 -10.75 8.91
CA GLY A 77 1.76 -10.68 10.21
C GLY A 77 2.58 -9.99 11.32
N ASP A 78 3.69 -9.36 10.97
CA ASP A 78 4.55 -8.60 11.90
C ASP A 78 3.94 -7.24 12.27
N GLU A 79 3.06 -6.71 11.41
CA GLU A 79 2.39 -5.43 11.58
C GLU A 79 0.91 -5.55 11.22
N ARG A 80 0.01 -4.88 11.95
CA ARG A 80 -1.41 -4.81 11.56
C ARG A 80 -1.65 -3.61 10.65
N PRO A 81 -2.50 -3.73 9.60
CA PRO A 81 -2.89 -2.57 8.82
C PRO A 81 -3.73 -1.61 9.66
N ILE A 82 -3.46 -0.32 9.56
CA ILE A 82 -4.20 0.75 10.20
C ILE A 82 -5.08 1.41 9.13
N LEU A 83 -6.32 0.94 9.03
CA LEU A 83 -7.36 1.48 8.15
C LEU A 83 -8.53 1.99 9.00
N ASP A 84 -9.47 2.69 8.37
CA ASP A 84 -10.58 3.35 9.06
C ASP A 84 -11.66 2.36 9.57
N ASP A 85 -11.64 1.10 9.12
CA ASP A 85 -12.61 0.06 9.46
C ASP A 85 -11.95 -1.34 9.48
N ASP A 86 -12.27 -2.15 10.49
CA ASP A 86 -11.67 -3.49 10.69
C ASP A 86 -12.00 -4.46 9.55
N ALA A 87 -13.20 -4.41 8.99
CA ALA A 87 -13.57 -5.28 7.86
C ALA A 87 -12.81 -4.88 6.59
N VAL A 88 -12.50 -3.58 6.41
CA VAL A 88 -11.62 -3.12 5.33
C VAL A 88 -10.19 -3.61 5.56
N ALA A 89 -9.70 -3.56 6.80
CA ALA A 89 -8.39 -4.08 7.18
C ALA A 89 -8.24 -5.59 6.90
N GLU A 90 -9.26 -6.39 7.21
CA GLU A 90 -9.29 -7.81 6.90
C GLU A 90 -9.21 -8.06 5.39
N ARG A 91 -10.04 -7.37 4.59
CA ARG A 91 -10.03 -7.49 3.12
C ARG A 91 -8.71 -7.04 2.51
N PHE A 92 -8.08 -6.01 3.07
CA PHE A 92 -6.76 -5.55 2.64
C PHE A 92 -5.70 -6.65 2.82
N VAL A 93 -5.69 -7.33 3.97
CA VAL A 93 -4.77 -8.44 4.22
C VAL A 93 -5.05 -9.62 3.30
N GLU A 94 -6.32 -9.95 3.06
CA GLU A 94 -6.70 -10.98 2.09
C GLU A 94 -6.22 -10.64 0.68
N PHE A 95 -6.36 -9.37 0.27
CA PHE A 95 -5.89 -8.91 -1.03
C PHE A 95 -4.36 -9.06 -1.15
N LEU A 96 -3.59 -8.64 -0.15
CA LEU A 96 -2.13 -8.83 -0.14
C LEU A 96 -1.73 -10.31 -0.27
N LYS A 97 -2.44 -11.21 0.41
CA LYS A 97 -2.19 -12.66 0.29
C LYS A 97 -2.45 -13.17 -1.13
N ARG A 98 -3.53 -12.73 -1.78
CA ARG A 98 -3.83 -13.10 -3.16
C ARG A 98 -2.76 -12.62 -4.14
N LEU A 99 -2.24 -11.42 -3.95
CA LEU A 99 -1.12 -10.90 -4.74
C LEU A 99 0.14 -11.76 -4.58
N GLU A 100 0.46 -12.16 -3.34
CA GLU A 100 1.60 -13.04 -3.06
C GLU A 100 1.41 -14.44 -3.69
N ASP A 101 0.24 -15.04 -3.54
CA ASP A 101 -0.06 -16.34 -4.13
C ASP A 101 -0.02 -16.31 -5.67
N SER A 102 -0.38 -15.18 -6.29
CA SER A 102 -0.27 -14.99 -7.74
C SER A 102 1.17 -14.82 -8.23
N THR A 103 2.14 -14.66 -7.32
CA THR A 103 3.57 -14.51 -7.63
C THR A 103 4.31 -15.86 -7.63
N ARG A 104 3.75 -16.88 -6.96
CA ARG A 104 4.31 -18.23 -6.87
C ARG A 104 3.92 -19.10 -8.06
#